data_AF-A0AA35TCF1-F1
#
_entry.id   AF-A0AA35TCF1-F1
#
_cell.length_a   1.000
_cell.length_b   1.000
_cell.length_c   1.000
_cell.angle_alpha   90.00
_cell.angle_beta   90.00
_cell.angle_gamma   90.00
#
_symmetry.space_group_name_H-M   'P 1'
#
loop_
_entity.id
_entity.type
_entity.pdbx_description
1 polymer ?
#
loop_
_entity_poly.entity_id
_entity_poly.type
_entity_poly.pdbx_seq_one_letter_code
_entity_poly.pdbx_strand_id
1 'polypeptide(L)'
;LPLLYYYLTSPSLSLFSLHYTFVIPSPILPCSSPIQKNDGCNHITCKKCAYDFCWVCMDPWHLHSYKTGGYFTCNRFKEQQAAREKVEKARRGMMEDYTKAAKEEETGKRQRFEHYFSRYSNHLNSLEMELNLLQKSQRKTTELAMLGRVLEKKVAATRKKVGKETETGSILDDDTHEATATAAVPVATEEGNFLDDVIRVLLNARRVLSASYCIGYFLPPESMDLNGAHETLQVVQR
;
A
#
# COMPACT_ATOMS: atom_id res chain seq x y z
N LEU A 1 -24.59 12.31 -7.11
CA LEU A 1 -23.70 13.30 -6.47
C LEU A 1 -23.88 13.42 -4.95
N PRO A 2 -25.10 13.42 -4.35
CA PRO A 2 -25.26 13.53 -2.89
C PRO A 2 -24.80 12.27 -2.10
N LEU A 3 -24.98 11.08 -2.68
CA LEU A 3 -24.59 9.81 -2.05
C LEU A 3 -23.06 9.62 -1.99
N LEU A 4 -22.32 10.16 -2.97
CA LEU A 4 -20.86 10.12 -2.98
C LEU A 4 -20.25 11.03 -1.91
N TYR A 5 -20.86 12.20 -1.67
CA TYR A 5 -20.43 13.12 -0.62
C TYR A 5 -20.63 12.50 0.78
N TYR A 6 -21.78 11.86 1.02
CA TYR A 6 -22.08 11.20 2.30
C TYR A 6 -21.09 10.06 2.66
N TYR A 7 -20.62 9.29 1.67
CA TYR A 7 -19.60 8.25 1.88
C TYR A 7 -18.18 8.81 2.10
N LEU A 8 -17.88 10.00 1.59
CA LEU A 8 -16.56 10.63 1.72
C LEU A 8 -16.40 11.45 3.00
N THR A 9 -17.49 11.79 3.70
CA THR A 9 -17.47 12.70 4.87
C THR A 9 -17.94 12.09 6.18
N SER A 10 -18.29 10.79 6.25
CA SER A 10 -18.78 10.18 7.49
C SER A 10 -17.65 9.51 8.31
N PRO A 11 -17.44 9.88 9.60
CA PRO A 11 -16.36 9.32 10.42
C PRO A 11 -16.64 7.93 11.02
N SER A 12 -17.84 7.37 10.84
CA SER A 12 -18.22 6.10 11.48
C SER A 12 -18.04 4.89 10.55
N LEU A 13 -16.81 4.43 10.43
CA LEU A 13 -16.44 3.13 9.85
C LEU A 13 -16.83 1.99 10.82
N SER A 14 -18.11 1.59 10.89
CA SER A 14 -18.50 0.43 11.72
C SER A 14 -19.41 -0.60 11.06
N LEU A 15 -19.47 -0.69 9.73
CA LEU A 15 -20.34 -1.67 9.05
C LEU A 15 -19.67 -2.64 8.07
N PHE A 16 -18.34 -2.71 8.00
CA PHE A 16 -17.66 -3.69 7.14
C PHE A 16 -16.49 -4.39 7.84
N SER A 17 -16.76 -5.04 8.99
CA SER A 17 -15.87 -6.10 9.49
C SER A 17 -16.24 -7.43 8.83
N LEU A 18 -16.18 -7.49 7.50
CA LEU A 18 -15.93 -8.74 6.82
C LEU A 18 -14.41 -8.85 6.72
N HIS A 19 -13.79 -9.39 7.77
CA HIS A 19 -12.45 -9.97 7.65
C HIS A 19 -12.54 -11.09 6.62
N TYR A 20 -12.42 -10.72 5.34
CA TYR A 20 -12.33 -11.64 4.23
C TYR A 20 -10.91 -12.18 4.24
N THR A 21 -10.64 -13.13 5.15
CA THR A 21 -9.42 -13.93 5.18
C THR A 21 -9.46 -14.82 3.93
N PHE A 22 -9.14 -14.24 2.77
CA PHE A 22 -9.05 -14.97 1.52
C PHE A 22 -7.77 -15.81 1.57
N VAL A 23 -7.90 -17.02 2.11
CA VAL A 23 -6.87 -18.05 2.00
C VAL A 23 -6.95 -18.57 0.57
N ILE A 24 -5.94 -18.28 -0.25
CA ILE A 24 -5.87 -18.80 -1.62
C ILE A 24 -5.68 -20.32 -1.52
N PRO A 25 -6.65 -21.16 -1.96
CA PRO A 25 -6.41 -22.58 -2.11
C PRO A 25 -5.48 -22.81 -3.30
N SER A 26 -5.02 -24.05 -3.44
CA SER A 26 -3.70 -24.45 -3.94
C SER A 26 -3.31 -24.41 -5.43
N PRO A 27 -4.09 -23.94 -6.45
CA PRO A 27 -3.64 -24.14 -7.83
C PRO A 27 -2.71 -23.06 -8.41
N ILE A 28 -2.38 -21.99 -7.68
CA ILE A 28 -1.60 -20.85 -8.22
C ILE A 28 -0.09 -20.95 -7.91
N LEU A 29 0.28 -21.60 -6.80
CA LEU A 29 1.65 -21.61 -6.31
C LEU A 29 2.35 -22.92 -6.61
N PRO A 30 3.62 -22.90 -7.07
CA PRO A 30 4.39 -24.12 -7.33
C PRO A 30 4.47 -25.09 -6.14
N CYS A 31 4.39 -24.57 -4.91
CA CYS A 31 4.51 -25.36 -3.68
C CYS A 31 3.18 -25.56 -2.94
N SER A 32 2.05 -25.21 -3.55
CA SER A 32 0.70 -25.52 -3.03
C SER A 32 0.47 -25.10 -1.57
N SER A 33 1.14 -24.05 -1.13
CA SER A 33 1.09 -23.63 0.26
C SER A 33 0.06 -22.53 0.46
N PRO A 34 -0.80 -22.62 1.48
CA PRO A 34 -1.79 -21.59 1.74
C PRO A 34 -1.08 -20.27 2.05
N ILE A 35 -1.53 -19.19 1.42
CA ILE A 35 -1.02 -17.83 1.66
C ILE A 35 -2.17 -16.95 2.13
N GLN A 36 -1.90 -16.20 3.20
CA GLN A 36 -2.74 -15.13 3.70
C GLN A 36 -2.03 -13.78 3.45
N LYS A 37 -2.78 -12.80 2.94
CA LYS A 37 -2.30 -11.42 2.83
C LYS A 37 -2.32 -10.77 4.22
N ASN A 38 -1.15 -10.29 4.66
CA ASN A 38 -0.96 -9.72 6.00
C ASN A 38 -0.53 -8.24 5.98
N ASP A 39 -0.41 -7.65 4.78
CA ASP A 39 -0.03 -6.25 4.59
C ASP A 39 -0.74 -5.70 3.34
N GLY A 40 -0.70 -4.39 3.12
CA GLY A 40 -1.37 -3.74 2.00
C GLY A 40 -0.76 -4.02 0.63
N CYS A 41 0.52 -4.41 0.57
CA CYS A 41 1.22 -4.63 -0.70
C CYS A 41 0.56 -5.76 -1.53
N ASN A 42 0.38 -5.53 -2.83
CA ASN A 42 -0.13 -6.55 -3.76
C ASN A 42 0.98 -7.44 -4.34
N HIS A 43 2.25 -7.09 -4.15
CA HIS A 43 3.39 -7.94 -4.45
C HIS A 43 3.59 -8.92 -3.30
N ILE A 44 3.36 -10.20 -3.55
CA ILE A 44 3.53 -11.24 -2.52
C ILE A 44 4.59 -12.24 -2.95
N THR A 45 5.56 -12.49 -2.07
CA THR A 45 6.56 -13.53 -2.23
C THR A 45 6.26 -14.70 -1.31
N CYS A 46 6.17 -15.91 -1.86
CA CYS A 46 5.95 -17.12 -1.08
C CYS A 46 7.17 -17.44 -0.20
N LYS A 47 6.97 -17.60 1.10
CA LYS A 47 8.06 -17.92 2.04
C LYS A 47 8.68 -19.30 1.85
N LYS A 48 7.98 -20.23 1.19
CA LYS A 48 8.43 -21.62 1.01
C LYS A 48 9.16 -21.85 -0.31
N CYS A 49 8.66 -21.29 -1.41
CA CYS A 49 9.25 -21.48 -2.75
C CYS A 49 9.84 -20.22 -3.36
N ALA A 50 9.82 -19.08 -2.64
CA ALA A 50 10.30 -17.77 -3.10
C ALA A 50 9.61 -17.22 -4.36
N TYR A 51 8.56 -17.88 -4.86
CA TYR A 51 7.79 -17.40 -6.02
C TYR A 51 7.03 -16.11 -5.68
N ASP A 52 7.16 -15.10 -6.53
CA ASP A 52 6.54 -13.80 -6.43
C ASP A 52 5.38 -13.62 -7.42
N PHE A 53 4.25 -13.12 -6.93
CA PHE A 53 3.03 -12.95 -7.71
C PHE A 53 2.23 -11.73 -7.30
N CYS A 54 1.31 -11.33 -8.18
CA CYS A 54 0.36 -10.25 -7.93
C CYS A 54 -0.89 -10.79 -7.23
N TRP A 55 -1.23 -10.26 -6.06
CA TRP A 55 -2.42 -10.64 -5.30
C TRP A 55 -3.74 -10.39 -6.04
N VAL A 56 -3.76 -9.50 -7.03
CA VAL A 56 -4.98 -9.11 -7.76
C VAL A 56 -5.29 -10.09 -8.89
N CYS A 57 -4.31 -10.36 -9.76
CA CYS A 57 -4.52 -11.19 -10.94
C CYS A 57 -3.97 -12.61 -10.81
N MET A 58 -3.16 -12.89 -9.78
CA MET A 58 -2.47 -14.16 -9.53
C MET A 58 -1.36 -14.52 -10.52
N ASP A 59 -0.99 -13.60 -11.41
CA ASP A 59 0.11 -13.80 -12.36
C ASP A 59 1.48 -13.53 -11.71
N PRO A 60 2.57 -14.09 -12.29
CA PRO A 60 3.94 -13.80 -11.86
C PRO A 60 4.22 -12.30 -11.76
N TRP A 61 4.95 -11.90 -10.71
CA TRP A 61 5.23 -10.48 -10.47
C TRP A 61 6.17 -9.88 -11.51
N HIS A 62 7.10 -10.65 -12.07
CA HIS A 62 8.01 -10.17 -13.13
C HIS A 62 7.27 -9.70 -14.41
N LEU A 63 6.02 -10.14 -14.63
CA LEU A 63 5.18 -9.65 -15.71
C LEU A 63 4.65 -8.25 -15.44
N HIS A 64 4.67 -7.77 -14.19
CA HIS A 64 4.22 -6.46 -13.77
C HIS A 64 5.40 -5.48 -13.76
N SER A 65 5.84 -5.07 -14.95
CA SER A 65 6.84 -4.01 -15.12
C SER A 65 6.35 -3.01 -16.16
N TYR A 66 6.95 -1.81 -16.17
CA TYR A 66 6.71 -0.84 -17.24
C TYR A 66 7.10 -1.40 -18.61
N LYS A 67 8.21 -2.15 -18.68
CA LYS A 67 8.74 -2.75 -19.93
C LYS A 67 7.83 -3.82 -20.53
N THR A 68 7.16 -4.59 -19.67
CA THR A 68 6.25 -5.67 -20.08
C THR A 68 4.81 -5.19 -20.26
N GLY A 69 4.50 -3.95 -19.88
CA GLY A 69 3.13 -3.42 -19.90
C GLY A 69 2.16 -4.11 -18.92
N GLY A 70 2.65 -4.97 -18.02
CA GLY A 70 1.77 -5.81 -17.20
C GLY A 70 1.01 -5.05 -16.11
N TYR A 71 1.49 -3.89 -15.68
CA TYR A 71 0.69 -3.01 -14.80
C TYR A 71 -0.62 -2.57 -15.48
N PHE A 72 -0.58 -2.27 -16.77
CA PHE A 72 -1.75 -1.89 -17.56
C PHE A 72 -2.67 -3.11 -17.76
N THR A 73 -2.10 -4.27 -18.06
CA THR A 73 -2.83 -5.53 -18.30
C THR A 73 -3.51 -6.08 -17.04
N CYS A 74 -2.95 -5.83 -15.85
CA CYS A 74 -3.52 -6.22 -14.55
C CYS A 74 -4.89 -5.54 -14.23
N ASN A 75 -5.26 -4.47 -14.94
CA ASN A 75 -6.52 -3.75 -14.70
C ASN A 75 -7.54 -3.92 -15.83
N ARG A 76 -7.13 -4.40 -17.01
CA ARG A 76 -8.00 -4.48 -18.19
C ARG A 76 -9.04 -5.58 -18.04
N PHE A 77 -10.29 -5.15 -17.87
CA PHE A 77 -11.43 -6.03 -17.68
C PHE A 77 -11.57 -7.05 -18.83
N LYS A 78 -11.53 -6.60 -20.09
CA LYS A 78 -11.78 -7.46 -21.27
C LYS A 78 -10.71 -8.53 -21.48
N GLU A 79 -9.43 -8.20 -21.28
CA GLU A 79 -8.33 -9.16 -21.48
C GLU A 79 -8.25 -10.18 -20.35
N GLN A 80 -8.53 -9.75 -19.12
CA GLN A 80 -8.62 -10.67 -17.99
C GLN A 80 -9.86 -11.54 -18.02
N GLN A 81 -10.98 -10.98 -18.47
CA GLN A 81 -12.19 -11.75 -18.74
C GLN A 81 -11.89 -12.79 -19.81
N ALA A 82 -11.27 -12.44 -20.94
CA ALA A 82 -10.88 -13.40 -21.97
C ALA A 82 -9.87 -14.46 -21.49
N ALA A 83 -8.92 -14.09 -20.63
CA ALA A 83 -7.96 -15.03 -20.04
C ALA A 83 -8.66 -16.01 -19.07
N ARG A 84 -9.50 -15.49 -18.17
CA ARG A 84 -10.31 -16.30 -17.24
C ARG A 84 -11.33 -17.16 -17.96
N GLU A 85 -11.97 -16.63 -19.00
CA GLU A 85 -12.90 -17.36 -19.85
C GLU A 85 -12.20 -18.46 -20.65
N LYS A 86 -10.98 -18.24 -21.15
CA LYS A 86 -10.19 -19.32 -21.78
C LYS A 86 -9.93 -20.47 -20.80
N VAL A 87 -9.59 -20.15 -19.55
CA VAL A 87 -9.39 -21.14 -18.47
C VAL A 87 -10.73 -21.81 -18.10
N GLU A 88 -11.82 -21.06 -17.96
CA GLU A 88 -13.14 -21.56 -17.60
C GLU A 88 -13.82 -22.35 -18.74
N LYS A 89 -13.50 -22.02 -19.99
CA LYS A 89 -13.98 -22.69 -21.21
C LYS A 89 -13.22 -23.98 -21.47
N ALA A 90 -11.91 -24.01 -21.17
CA ALA A 90 -11.16 -25.27 -21.08
C ALA A 90 -11.77 -26.21 -20.01
N ARG A 91 -12.41 -25.65 -18.98
CA ARG A 91 -13.11 -26.39 -17.92
C ARG A 91 -14.54 -26.84 -18.28
N ARG A 92 -15.19 -26.23 -19.27
CA ARG A 92 -16.63 -26.39 -19.53
C ARG A 92 -16.89 -26.75 -20.99
N GLY A 93 -16.66 -28.02 -21.33
CA GLY A 93 -17.03 -28.57 -22.63
C GLY A 93 -18.54 -28.86 -22.73
N MET A 94 -19.13 -28.34 -23.82
CA MET A 94 -20.36 -28.73 -24.53
C MET A 94 -21.75 -28.11 -24.18
N MET A 95 -22.30 -27.41 -25.21
CA MET A 95 -23.70 -27.14 -25.63
C MET A 95 -24.61 -26.27 -24.70
N GLU A 96 -25.44 -25.31 -25.14
CA GLU A 96 -25.98 -24.94 -26.47
C GLU A 96 -26.51 -23.50 -26.55
N ASP A 97 -26.61 -23.01 -27.78
CA ASP A 97 -26.95 -21.65 -28.23
C ASP A 97 -28.46 -21.43 -28.39
N TYR A 98 -29.09 -20.62 -27.51
CA TYR A 98 -30.17 -19.66 -27.87
C TYR A 98 -30.58 -18.77 -26.68
N THR A 99 -30.46 -19.27 -25.44
CA THR A 99 -30.56 -18.43 -24.21
C THR A 99 -29.25 -17.71 -23.87
N LYS A 100 -28.27 -17.82 -24.76
CA LYS A 100 -26.87 -17.50 -24.53
C LYS A 100 -26.63 -15.99 -24.51
N ALA A 101 -27.20 -15.22 -25.44
CA ALA A 101 -26.98 -13.77 -25.49
C ALA A 101 -27.51 -13.02 -24.24
N ALA A 102 -28.73 -13.35 -23.77
CA ALA A 102 -29.28 -12.75 -22.56
C ALA A 102 -28.51 -13.18 -21.29
N LYS A 103 -28.14 -14.47 -21.21
CA LYS A 103 -27.29 -14.99 -20.12
C LYS A 103 -25.86 -14.44 -20.19
N GLU A 104 -25.30 -14.20 -21.37
CA GLU A 104 -23.98 -13.60 -21.59
C GLU A 104 -23.99 -12.12 -21.22
N GLU A 105 -25.06 -11.39 -21.54
CA GLU A 105 -25.23 -10.01 -21.13
C GLU A 105 -25.32 -9.89 -19.59
N GLU A 106 -26.15 -10.72 -18.95
CA GLU A 106 -26.28 -10.76 -17.50
C GLU A 106 -24.98 -11.22 -16.83
N THR A 107 -24.32 -12.25 -17.37
CA THR A 107 -23.02 -12.74 -16.91
C THR A 107 -21.94 -11.67 -17.07
N GLY A 108 -21.95 -10.92 -18.17
CA GLY A 108 -21.02 -9.82 -18.42
C GLY A 108 -21.20 -8.69 -17.41
N LYS A 109 -22.46 -8.31 -17.10
CA LYS A 109 -22.76 -7.32 -16.03
C LYS A 109 -22.27 -7.79 -14.67
N ARG A 110 -22.52 -9.06 -14.32
CA ARG A 110 -22.06 -9.67 -13.05
C ARG A 110 -20.53 -9.70 -12.96
N GLN A 111 -19.85 -10.18 -14.00
CA GLN A 111 -18.39 -10.25 -14.05
C GLN A 111 -17.77 -8.85 -13.98
N ARG A 112 -18.40 -7.85 -14.62
CA ARG A 112 -17.96 -6.46 -14.52
C ARG A 112 -18.05 -5.95 -13.09
N PHE A 113 -19.19 -6.15 -12.44
CA PHE A 113 -19.34 -5.79 -11.02
C PHE A 113 -18.28 -6.48 -10.16
N GLU A 114 -18.09 -7.78 -10.32
CA GLU A 114 -17.09 -8.57 -9.58
C GLU A 114 -15.65 -8.04 -9.79
N HIS A 115 -15.28 -7.68 -11.02
CA HIS A 115 -13.97 -7.12 -11.35
C HIS A 115 -13.67 -5.81 -10.63
N TYR A 116 -14.59 -4.85 -10.67
CA TYR A 116 -14.41 -3.54 -10.04
C TYR A 116 -14.57 -3.63 -8.52
N PHE A 117 -15.55 -4.38 -8.03
CA PHE A 117 -15.79 -4.55 -6.59
C PHE A 117 -14.64 -5.27 -5.90
N SER A 118 -14.11 -6.35 -6.49
CA SER A 118 -12.97 -7.09 -5.93
C SER A 118 -11.75 -6.19 -5.76
N ARG A 119 -11.45 -5.32 -6.74
CA ARG A 119 -10.32 -4.38 -6.67
C ARG A 119 -10.56 -3.25 -5.68
N TYR A 120 -11.75 -2.67 -5.69
CA TYR A 120 -12.18 -1.67 -4.70
C TYR A 120 -12.00 -2.21 -3.27
N SER A 121 -12.57 -3.39 -2.99
CA SER A 121 -12.47 -4.03 -1.68
C SER A 121 -11.03 -4.38 -1.32
N ASN A 122 -10.23 -4.90 -2.26
CA ASN A 122 -8.80 -5.15 -2.02
C ASN A 122 -8.04 -3.87 -1.65
N HIS A 123 -8.32 -2.73 -2.27
CA HIS A 123 -7.69 -1.46 -1.92
C HIS A 123 -8.14 -0.93 -0.57
N LEU A 124 -9.40 -1.12 -0.18
CA LEU A 124 -9.86 -0.79 1.17
C LEU A 124 -9.19 -1.65 2.24
N ASN A 125 -9.13 -2.97 2.04
CA ASN A 125 -8.45 -3.87 2.97
C ASN A 125 -6.95 -3.51 3.07
N SER A 126 -6.33 -3.14 1.95
CA SER A 126 -4.93 -2.72 1.92
C SER A 126 -4.72 -1.41 2.68
N LEU A 127 -5.62 -0.45 2.52
CA LEU A 127 -5.62 0.81 3.27
C LEU A 127 -5.72 0.55 4.78
N GLU A 128 -6.62 -0.33 5.20
CA GLU A 128 -6.78 -0.69 6.62
C GLU A 128 -5.51 -1.30 7.21
N MET A 129 -4.87 -2.22 6.48
CA MET A 129 -3.58 -2.78 6.89
C MET A 129 -2.48 -1.71 7.00
N GLU A 130 -2.43 -0.78 6.03
CA GLU A 130 -1.44 0.30 5.95
C GLU A 130 -1.63 1.39 7.02
N LEU A 131 -2.84 1.59 7.56
CA LEU A 131 -3.07 2.54 8.67
C LEU A 131 -2.20 2.20 9.90
N ASN A 132 -1.89 0.92 10.11
CA ASN A 132 -1.01 0.49 11.19
C ASN A 132 0.44 0.94 11.00
N LEU A 133 0.87 1.27 9.77
CA LEU A 133 2.21 1.79 9.50
C LEU A 133 2.42 3.15 10.15
N LEU A 134 1.40 4.02 10.14
CA LEU A 134 1.49 5.33 10.76
C LEU A 134 1.69 5.21 12.28
N GLN A 135 0.92 4.32 12.92
CA GLN A 135 1.10 4.02 14.36
C GLN A 135 2.49 3.46 14.66
N LYS A 136 3.00 2.54 13.82
CA LYS A 136 4.35 1.98 13.98
C LYS A 136 5.43 3.06 13.83
N SER A 137 5.29 3.95 12.84
CA SER A 137 6.20 5.07 12.60
C SER A 137 6.26 6.00 13.82
N GLN A 138 5.10 6.45 14.30
CA GLN A 138 5.01 7.33 15.47
C GLN A 138 5.62 6.72 16.74
N ARG A 139 5.37 5.43 16.99
CA ARG A 139 6.02 4.70 18.09
C ARG A 139 7.53 4.68 17.94
N LYS A 140 8.05 4.43 16.74
CA LYS A 140 9.50 4.40 16.51
C LYS A 140 10.13 5.78 16.69
N THR A 141 9.47 6.83 16.20
CA THR A 141 9.94 8.22 16.34
C THR A 141 10.01 8.64 17.81
N THR A 142 8.99 8.31 18.60
CA THR A 142 8.99 8.58 20.04
C THR A 142 10.06 7.78 20.79
N GLU A 143 10.25 6.51 20.46
CA GLU A 143 11.31 5.65 21.03
C GLU A 143 12.71 6.22 20.74
N LEU A 144 12.98 6.59 19.49
CA LEU A 144 14.26 7.18 19.08
C LEU A 144 14.50 8.54 19.74
N ALA A 145 13.47 9.38 19.87
CA ALA A 145 13.57 10.67 20.57
C ALA A 145 13.83 10.51 22.07
N MET A 146 13.33 9.44 22.71
CA MET A 146 13.71 9.13 24.10
C MET A 146 15.15 8.65 24.20
N LEU A 147 15.58 7.75 23.32
CA LEU A 147 16.95 7.23 23.29
C LEU A 147 17.97 8.35 23.06
N GLY A 148 17.67 9.29 22.15
CA GLY A 148 18.49 10.48 21.90
C GLY A 148 18.72 11.30 23.17
N ARG A 149 17.66 11.61 23.92
CA ARG A 149 17.75 12.33 25.20
C ARG A 149 18.59 11.59 26.26
N VAL A 150 18.53 10.25 26.29
CA VAL A 150 19.37 9.45 27.19
C VAL A 150 20.83 9.51 26.79
N LEU A 151 21.12 9.42 25.49
CA LEU A 151 22.49 9.51 24.95
C LEU A 151 23.08 10.90 25.20
N GLU A 152 22.33 11.97 24.97
CA GLU A 152 22.75 13.35 25.26
C GLU A 152 23.14 13.53 26.73
N LYS A 153 22.32 13.04 27.66
CA LYS A 153 22.64 13.08 29.10
C LYS A 153 23.91 12.32 29.43
N LYS A 154 24.12 11.14 28.82
CA LYS A 154 25.35 10.35 29.02
C LYS A 154 26.56 11.07 28.46
N VAL A 155 26.48 11.63 27.25
CA VAL A 155 27.56 12.41 26.62
C VAL A 155 27.91 13.63 27.48
N ALA A 156 26.92 14.36 27.97
CA ALA A 156 27.13 15.51 28.86
C ALA A 156 27.80 15.10 30.19
N ALA A 157 27.38 13.98 30.80
CA ALA A 157 27.98 13.47 32.03
C ALA A 157 29.43 13.02 31.83
N THR A 158 29.75 12.36 30.70
CA THR A 158 31.11 11.97 30.35
C THR A 158 31.99 13.19 30.11
N ARG A 159 31.51 14.20 29.36
CA ARG A 159 32.24 15.47 29.17
C ARG A 159 32.59 16.14 30.50
N LYS A 160 31.67 16.16 31.47
CA LYS A 160 31.90 16.73 32.80
C LYS A 160 32.93 15.94 33.62
N LYS A 161 32.98 14.60 33.48
CA LYS A 161 33.99 13.76 34.14
C LYS A 161 35.38 14.01 33.55
N VAL A 162 35.50 14.04 32.22
CA VAL A 162 36.76 14.33 31.52
C VAL A 162 37.29 15.71 31.91
N GLY A 163 36.43 16.74 31.93
CA GLY A 163 36.83 18.09 32.36
C GLY A 163 37.30 18.16 33.81
N LYS A 164 36.72 17.34 34.70
CA LYS A 164 37.11 17.29 36.13
C LYS A 164 38.41 16.52 36.36
N GLU A 165 38.69 15.50 35.54
CA GLU A 165 39.95 14.75 35.59
C GLU A 165 41.14 15.58 35.06
N THR A 166 40.91 16.44 34.06
CA THR A 166 41.92 17.40 33.58
C THR A 166 42.25 18.50 34.58
N GLU A 167 41.28 18.99 35.38
CA GLU A 167 41.53 19.98 36.45
C GLU A 167 42.33 19.42 37.63
N THR A 168 42.29 18.11 37.86
CA THR A 168 43.09 17.46 38.91
C THR A 168 44.52 17.08 38.46
N GLY A 169 44.89 17.38 37.21
CA GLY A 169 46.14 16.94 36.59
C GLY A 169 47.15 18.04 36.20
N SER A 170 46.83 19.34 36.34
CA SER A 170 47.76 20.40 35.95
C SER A 170 47.74 21.59 36.91
N ILE A 171 48.77 21.67 37.75
CA ILE A 171 49.34 22.96 38.16
C ILE A 171 50.18 23.42 36.97
N LEU A 172 49.68 24.40 36.23
CA LEU A 172 50.36 25.61 35.74
C LEU A 172 49.41 26.32 34.76
N ASP A 173 49.29 27.63 34.97
CA ASP A 173 48.41 28.58 34.30
C ASP A 173 48.74 28.72 32.80
N ASP A 174 47.73 28.90 31.95
CA ASP A 174 47.85 29.72 30.74
C ASP A 174 46.49 30.24 30.23
N ASP A 175 46.56 31.44 29.67
CA ASP A 175 45.50 32.40 29.42
C ASP A 175 44.57 32.08 28.21
N THR A 176 43.34 32.60 28.31
CA THR A 176 42.47 33.13 27.24
C THR A 176 42.22 32.31 25.95
N HIS A 177 40.97 31.88 25.75
CA HIS A 177 39.99 32.60 24.91
C HIS A 177 38.64 31.85 24.86
N GLU A 178 37.63 32.52 25.39
CA GLU A 178 36.24 32.10 25.42
C GLU A 178 35.63 32.19 24.00
N ALA A 179 35.56 31.05 23.31
CA ALA A 179 34.74 30.88 22.12
C ALA A 179 33.39 30.30 22.53
N THR A 180 32.41 31.18 22.72
CA THR A 180 30.99 30.85 22.89
C THR A 180 30.45 30.20 21.61
N ALA A 181 30.68 28.89 21.47
CA ALA A 181 29.93 28.06 20.55
C ALA A 181 28.56 27.76 21.16
N THR A 182 27.64 28.72 21.09
CA THR A 182 26.21 28.43 21.22
C THR A 182 25.81 27.57 20.04
N ALA A 183 26.00 26.26 20.18
CA ALA A 183 25.29 25.28 19.37
C ALA A 183 23.81 25.43 19.70
N ALA A 184 23.12 26.27 18.93
CA ALA A 184 21.67 26.32 18.92
C ALA A 184 21.18 24.88 18.70
N VAL A 185 20.61 24.33 19.76
CA VAL A 185 19.79 23.11 19.67
C VAL A 185 18.79 23.37 18.55
N PRO A 186 18.65 22.48 17.55
CA PRO A 186 17.59 22.64 16.58
C PRO A 186 16.29 22.62 17.39
N VAL A 187 15.69 23.81 17.50
CA VAL A 187 14.29 24.00 17.85
C VAL A 187 13.54 22.96 17.04
N ALA A 188 12.76 22.11 17.71
CA ALA A 188 11.88 21.16 17.04
C ALA A 188 11.00 21.97 16.09
N THR A 189 11.42 22.03 14.83
CA THR A 189 10.66 22.64 13.76
C THR A 189 9.39 21.83 13.61
N GLU A 190 8.32 22.47 13.19
CA GLU A 190 7.06 21.85 12.78
C GLU A 190 7.21 20.91 11.55
N GLU A 191 8.40 20.36 11.31
CA GLU A 191 8.65 19.36 10.30
C GLU A 191 8.12 18.04 10.83
N GLY A 192 6.94 17.66 10.34
CA GLY A 192 6.41 16.31 10.50
C GLY A 192 7.50 15.27 10.20
N ASN A 193 7.44 14.14 10.90
CA ASN A 193 8.31 13.01 10.62
C ASN A 193 8.19 12.65 9.12
N PHE A 194 9.28 12.76 8.35
CA PHE A 194 9.30 12.44 6.91
C PHE A 194 8.63 11.08 6.61
N LEU A 195 8.83 10.09 7.48
CA LEU A 195 8.20 8.78 7.32
C LEU A 195 6.67 8.83 7.45
N ASP A 196 6.14 9.66 8.36
CA ASP A 196 4.70 9.89 8.49
C ASP A 196 4.14 10.55 7.23
N ASP A 197 4.86 11.49 6.63
CA ASP A 197 4.44 12.16 5.39
C ASP A 197 4.39 11.20 4.21
N VAL A 198 5.42 10.35 4.04
CA VAL A 198 5.42 9.28 3.03
C VAL A 198 4.24 8.33 3.25
N ILE A 199 3.97 7.93 4.49
CA ILE A 199 2.82 7.07 4.81
C ILE A 199 1.50 7.77 4.49
N ARG A 200 1.36 9.08 4.77
CA ARG A 200 0.15 9.84 4.42
C ARG A 200 -0.07 9.91 2.91
N VAL A 201 0.99 10.09 2.13
CA VAL A 201 0.92 10.04 0.66
C VAL A 201 0.45 8.65 0.20
N LEU A 202 1.00 7.58 0.76
CA LEU A 202 0.58 6.21 0.47
C LEU A 202 -0.92 6.00 0.78
N LEU A 203 -1.38 6.38 1.97
CA LEU A 203 -2.78 6.24 2.37
C LEU A 203 -3.72 7.04 1.45
N ASN A 204 -3.31 8.25 1.04
CA ASN A 204 -4.07 9.04 0.09
C ASN A 204 -4.11 8.39 -1.30
N ALA A 205 -2.97 7.88 -1.80
CA ALA A 205 -2.92 7.15 -3.06
C ALA A 205 -3.86 5.92 -3.03
N ARG A 206 -3.90 5.16 -1.93
CA ARG A 206 -4.85 4.05 -1.77
C ARG A 206 -6.31 4.48 -1.83
N ARG A 207 -6.67 5.59 -1.18
CA ARG A 207 -8.05 6.13 -1.20
C ARG A 207 -8.46 6.57 -2.59
N VAL A 208 -7.58 7.27 -3.30
CA VAL A 208 -7.83 7.68 -4.68
C VAL A 208 -7.95 6.46 -5.59
N LEU A 209 -7.07 5.48 -5.42
CA LEU A 209 -7.08 4.25 -6.21
C LEU A 209 -8.33 3.41 -5.95
N SER A 210 -8.82 3.28 -4.71
CA SER A 210 -10.09 2.59 -4.42
C SER A 210 -11.27 3.32 -5.07
N ALA A 211 -11.37 4.63 -4.89
CA ALA A 211 -12.43 5.46 -5.49
C ALA A 211 -12.41 5.39 -7.02
N SER A 212 -11.23 5.28 -7.63
CA SER A 212 -11.11 5.13 -9.08
C SER A 212 -11.86 3.90 -9.60
N TYR A 213 -11.89 2.76 -8.90
CA TYR A 213 -12.65 1.59 -9.37
C TYR A 213 -14.16 1.79 -9.29
N CYS A 214 -14.65 2.59 -8.34
CA CYS A 214 -16.05 2.99 -8.32
C CYS A 214 -16.38 3.82 -9.57
N ILE A 215 -15.52 4.79 -9.91
CA ILE A 215 -15.70 5.62 -11.11
C ILE A 215 -15.66 4.77 -12.38
N GLY A 216 -14.66 3.88 -12.51
CA GLY A 216 -14.49 3.01 -13.68
C GLY A 216 -15.67 2.07 -13.92
N TYR A 217 -16.35 1.62 -12.87
CA TYR A 217 -17.57 0.81 -13.00
C TYR A 217 -18.73 1.60 -13.65
N PHE A 218 -18.81 2.91 -13.44
CA PHE A 218 -19.87 3.75 -14.02
C PHE A 218 -19.48 4.39 -15.36
N LEU A 219 -18.22 4.26 -15.80
CA LEU A 219 -17.83 4.71 -17.14
C LEU A 219 -18.52 3.87 -18.22
N PRO A 220 -19.07 4.50 -19.28
CA PRO A 220 -19.70 3.77 -20.38
C PRO A 220 -18.63 2.99 -21.17
N PRO A 221 -18.91 1.75 -21.59
CA PRO A 221 -17.93 0.94 -22.33
C PRO A 221 -17.61 1.47 -23.73
N GLU A 222 -18.44 2.35 -24.28
CA GLU A 222 -18.28 2.96 -25.61
C GLU A 222 -17.25 4.11 -25.62
N SER A 223 -16.92 4.69 -24.45
CA SER A 223 -15.96 5.79 -24.35
C SER A 223 -14.53 5.26 -24.20
N MET A 224 -13.95 4.76 -25.30
CA MET A 224 -12.59 4.21 -25.31
C MET A 224 -11.55 5.18 -24.73
N ASP A 225 -11.67 6.47 -25.01
CA ASP A 225 -10.72 7.50 -24.53
C ASP A 225 -10.80 7.71 -23.01
N LEU A 226 -12.01 7.73 -22.44
CA LEU A 226 -12.21 7.89 -21.00
C LEU A 226 -11.78 6.64 -20.23
N ASN A 227 -12.07 5.46 -20.76
CA ASN A 227 -11.62 4.19 -20.19
C ASN A 227 -10.10 4.06 -20.26
N GLY A 228 -9.47 4.44 -21.37
CA GLY A 228 -8.01 4.43 -21.51
C GLY A 228 -7.31 5.44 -20.58
N ALA A 229 -7.86 6.64 -20.43
CA ALA A 229 -7.35 7.64 -19.51
C ALA A 229 -7.49 7.17 -18.04
N HIS A 230 -8.63 6.59 -17.69
CA HIS A 230 -8.87 6.01 -16.37
C HIS A 230 -7.90 4.87 -16.06
N GLU A 231 -7.71 3.93 -16.99
CA GLU A 231 -6.77 2.82 -16.86
C GLU A 231 -5.32 3.31 -16.69
N THR A 232 -4.94 4.37 -17.42
CA THR A 232 -3.61 4.99 -17.31
C THR A 232 -3.42 5.63 -15.93
N LEU A 233 -4.41 6.37 -15.44
CA LEU A 233 -4.36 7.01 -14.12
C LEU A 233 -4.24 5.99 -12.98
N GLN A 234 -4.87 4.81 -13.12
CA GLN A 234 -4.76 3.73 -12.12
C GLN A 234 -3.37 3.10 -12.03
N VAL A 235 -2.53 3.22 -13.06
CA VAL A 235 -1.15 2.73 -13.07
C VAL A 235 -0.19 3.73 -12.44
N VAL A 236 -0.40 5.02 -12.69
CA VAL A 236 0.44 6.10 -12.11
C VAL A 236 0.29 6.19 -10.58
N GLN A 237 -0.82 5.70 -10.04
CA GLN A 237 -1.11 5.70 -8.60
C GLN A 237 -0.59 4.46 -7.84
N ARG A 238 0.17 3.57 -8.50
CA ARG A 238 0.76 2.35 -7.91
C ARG A 238 2.26 2.49 -7.72
#